data_AF-A0A2V6K3K6-F1
#
_entry.id   AF-A0A2V6K3K6-F1
#
_cell.length_a   1.000
_cell.length_b   1.000
_cell.length_c   1.000
_cell.angle_alpha   90.00
_cell.angle_beta   90.00
_cell.angle_gamma   90.00
#
_symmetry.space_group_name_H-M   'P 1'
#
loop_
_entity.id
_entity.type
_entity.pdbx_description
1 polymer ?
#
loop_
_entity_poly.entity_id
_entity_poly.type
_entity_poly.pdbx_seq_one_letter_code
_entity_poly.pdbx_strand_id
1 'polypeptide(L)'
;MKWIVFLRAVNVGTANRCQPAIIAKQLAKFGVINIGAVGTFVVREDVNEPALRAAIAKKLSFKCEIMIVPARDLIKIAATNPFARQPSGENIIRFVNVLAKRPPAPPAVPLSLPSEEDWLLKIIAIQDRFVLGLYRRQMKAIGYLGKIEKLLGVPATNRNWNTIQKVAKILAEG
;
A
#
# COMPACT_ATOMS: atom_id res chain seq x y z
N MET A 1 -5.54 -12.69 -14.53
CA MET A 1 -5.00 -12.29 -13.23
C MET A 1 -5.75 -11.08 -12.68
N LYS A 2 -6.26 -11.18 -11.44
CA LYS A 2 -6.81 -10.04 -10.69
C LYS A 2 -5.66 -9.18 -10.13
N TRP A 3 -5.85 -7.86 -10.11
CA TRP A 3 -4.82 -6.91 -9.68
C TRP A 3 -5.30 -6.00 -8.56
N ILE A 4 -4.33 -5.46 -7.82
CA ILE A 4 -4.54 -4.34 -6.91
C ILE A 4 -3.63 -3.21 -7.36
N VAL A 5 -4.17 -1.99 -7.38
CA VAL A 5 -3.48 -0.80 -7.84
C VAL A 5 -3.37 0.18 -6.68
N PHE A 6 -2.17 0.72 -6.47
CA PHE A 6 -1.93 1.81 -5.54
C PHE A 6 -1.28 2.98 -6.26
N LEU A 7 -1.91 4.15 -6.17
CA LEU A 7 -1.35 5.40 -6.66
C LEU A 7 -0.48 6.03 -5.57
N ARG A 8 0.75 6.39 -5.92
CA ARG A 8 1.65 7.07 -5.02
C ARG A 8 1.35 8.56 -4.95
N ALA A 9 1.38 9.11 -3.73
CA ALA A 9 1.34 10.55 -3.45
C ALA A 9 0.15 11.28 -4.10
N VAL A 10 -1.00 10.62 -4.18
CA VAL A 10 -2.26 11.20 -4.65
C VAL A 10 -3.04 11.77 -3.47
N ASN A 11 -3.63 12.95 -3.65
CA ASN A 11 -4.46 13.63 -2.65
C ASN A 11 -3.75 13.83 -1.30
N VAL A 12 -2.43 14.04 -1.33
CA VAL A 12 -1.63 14.39 -0.14
C VAL A 12 -1.47 15.92 -0.11
N GLY A 13 -2.00 16.56 0.93
CA GLY A 13 -2.01 18.02 1.03
C GLY A 13 -2.81 18.66 -0.11
N THR A 14 -2.20 19.60 -0.83
CA THR A 14 -2.84 20.32 -1.96
C THR A 14 -2.43 19.80 -3.34
N ALA A 15 -1.47 18.87 -3.42
CA ALA A 15 -0.89 18.39 -4.67
C ALA A 15 -1.57 17.13 -5.24
N ASN A 16 -1.29 16.83 -6.52
CA ASN A 16 -1.68 15.59 -7.19
C ASN A 16 -3.13 15.18 -6.95
N ARG A 17 -4.04 16.15 -7.12
CA ARG A 17 -5.46 15.98 -6.86
C ARG A 17 -6.12 15.15 -7.95
N CYS A 18 -6.78 14.07 -7.57
CA CYS A 18 -7.66 13.33 -8.46
C CYS A 18 -8.89 12.81 -7.71
N GLN A 19 -9.87 12.32 -8.46
CA GLN A 19 -11.08 11.72 -7.91
C GLN A 19 -11.08 10.20 -8.20
N PRO A 20 -10.54 9.36 -7.29
CA PRO A 20 -10.45 7.91 -7.50
C PRO A 20 -11.78 7.25 -7.84
N ALA A 21 -12.89 7.70 -7.25
CA ALA A 21 -14.22 7.19 -7.57
C ALA A 21 -14.61 7.44 -9.04
N ILE A 22 -14.29 8.61 -9.60
CA ILE A 22 -14.51 8.90 -11.02
C ILE A 22 -13.61 8.05 -11.90
N ILE A 23 -12.32 7.89 -11.54
CA ILE A 23 -11.39 7.04 -12.27
C ILE A 23 -11.93 5.60 -12.34
N ALA A 24 -12.42 5.06 -11.23
CA ALA A 24 -13.02 3.72 -11.19
C ALA A 24 -14.25 3.61 -12.12
N LYS A 25 -15.17 4.58 -12.07
CA LYS A 25 -16.33 4.64 -12.97
C LYS A 25 -15.92 4.67 -14.45
N GLN A 26 -14.93 5.49 -14.80
CA GLN A 26 -14.42 5.60 -16.18
C GLN A 26 -13.65 4.36 -16.66
N LEU A 27 -13.24 3.49 -15.74
CA LEU A 27 -12.54 2.23 -16.00
C LEU A 27 -13.40 1.01 -15.69
N ALA A 28 -14.73 1.16 -15.66
CA ALA A 28 -15.68 0.09 -15.34
C ALA A 28 -15.49 -1.18 -16.18
N LYS A 29 -15.04 -1.06 -17.44
CA LYS A 29 -14.72 -2.19 -18.32
C LYS A 29 -13.63 -3.15 -17.78
N PHE A 30 -12.83 -2.69 -16.82
CA PHE A 30 -11.81 -3.49 -16.15
C PHE A 30 -12.28 -3.97 -14.77
N GLY A 31 -13.54 -3.75 -14.40
CA GLY A 31 -14.08 -4.11 -13.08
C GLY A 31 -13.35 -3.40 -11.93
N VAL A 32 -12.97 -2.12 -12.13
CA VAL A 32 -12.23 -1.33 -11.15
C VAL A 32 -13.13 -0.89 -10.01
N ILE A 33 -12.78 -1.28 -8.79
CA ILE A 33 -13.44 -0.87 -7.55
C ILE A 33 -12.51 0.07 -6.80
N ASN A 34 -12.99 1.28 -6.48
CA ASN A 34 -12.25 2.25 -5.68
C ASN A 34 -12.35 1.98 -4.18
N ILE A 35 -11.23 2.06 -3.47
CA ILE A 35 -11.14 1.96 -2.02
C ILE A 35 -10.60 3.28 -1.45
N GLY A 36 -11.51 4.07 -0.88
CA GLY A 36 -11.18 5.33 -0.20
C GLY A 36 -10.78 6.46 -1.16
N ALA A 37 -9.97 7.40 -0.66
CA ALA A 37 -9.65 8.66 -1.36
C ALA A 37 -8.22 8.76 -1.89
N VAL A 38 -7.34 7.81 -1.55
CA VAL A 38 -5.88 7.88 -1.85
C VAL A 38 -5.46 6.98 -3.00
N GLY A 39 -6.38 6.69 -3.93
CA GLY A 39 -6.08 5.90 -5.14
C GLY A 39 -5.67 4.47 -4.83
N THR A 40 -6.53 3.72 -4.15
CA THR A 40 -6.38 2.26 -4.01
C THR A 40 -7.50 1.61 -4.79
N PHE A 41 -7.18 0.67 -5.69
CA PHE A 41 -8.17 0.01 -6.52
C PHE A 41 -8.02 -1.50 -6.51
N VAL A 42 -9.15 -2.19 -6.56
CA VAL A 42 -9.23 -3.62 -6.87
C VAL A 42 -9.69 -3.78 -8.32
N VAL A 43 -9.04 -4.65 -9.07
CA VAL A 43 -9.39 -4.96 -10.48
C VAL A 43 -9.86 -6.40 -10.52
N ARG A 44 -11.16 -6.59 -10.77
CA ARG A 44 -11.81 -7.92 -10.74
C ARG A 44 -11.68 -8.69 -12.05
N GLU A 45 -11.57 -7.98 -13.17
CA GLU A 45 -11.41 -8.61 -14.48
C GLU A 45 -10.01 -9.16 -14.69
N ASP A 46 -9.90 -10.15 -15.58
CA ASP A 46 -8.61 -10.62 -16.07
C ASP A 46 -8.05 -9.62 -17.09
N VAL A 47 -7.12 -8.78 -16.63
CA VAL A 47 -6.54 -7.71 -17.45
C VAL A 47 -5.03 -7.87 -17.50
N ASN A 48 -4.42 -7.57 -18.65
CA ASN A 48 -2.97 -7.46 -18.77
C ASN A 48 -2.45 -6.22 -18.00
N GLU A 49 -1.36 -6.38 -17.23
CA GLU A 49 -0.82 -5.31 -16.35
C GLU A 49 -0.37 -4.05 -17.12
N PRO A 50 0.44 -4.13 -18.19
CA PRO A 50 0.73 -2.99 -19.06
C PRO A 50 -0.51 -2.24 -19.57
N ALA A 51 -1.55 -2.96 -20.02
CA ALA A 51 -2.78 -2.34 -20.52
C ALA A 51 -3.54 -1.60 -19.39
N LEU A 52 -3.63 -2.21 -18.22
CA LEU A 52 -4.22 -1.61 -17.02
C LEU A 52 -3.45 -0.35 -16.59
N ARG A 53 -2.11 -0.42 -16.54
CA ARG A 53 -1.23 0.70 -16.21
C ARG A 53 -1.45 1.88 -17.14
N ALA A 54 -1.45 1.63 -18.45
CA ALA A 54 -1.69 2.67 -19.45
C ALA A 54 -3.09 3.29 -19.30
N ALA A 55 -4.11 2.48 -19.03
CA ALA A 55 -5.47 2.96 -18.84
C ALA A 55 -5.60 3.88 -17.61
N ILE A 56 -4.98 3.53 -16.49
CA ILE A 56 -4.99 4.35 -15.27
C ILE A 56 -4.19 5.64 -15.47
N ALA A 57 -2.99 5.55 -16.06
CA ALA A 57 -2.14 6.72 -16.30
C ALA A 57 -2.85 7.76 -17.17
N LYS A 58 -3.60 7.33 -18.20
CA LYS A 58 -4.42 8.21 -19.06
C LYS A 58 -5.54 8.95 -18.32
N LYS A 59 -5.92 8.52 -17.10
CA LYS A 59 -6.94 9.20 -16.28
C LYS A 59 -6.36 10.20 -15.28
N LEU A 60 -5.03 10.29 -15.18
CA LEU A 60 -4.35 11.20 -14.27
C LEU A 60 -3.83 12.40 -15.07
N SER A 61 -4.09 13.61 -14.58
CA SER A 61 -3.58 14.86 -15.15
C SER A 61 -2.13 15.16 -14.74
N PHE A 62 -1.48 14.22 -14.05
CA PHE A 62 -0.13 14.36 -13.52
C PHE A 62 0.60 13.02 -13.60
N LYS A 63 1.95 13.09 -13.61
CA LYS A 63 2.79 11.90 -13.54
C LYS A 63 2.65 11.29 -12.14
N CYS A 64 2.21 10.04 -12.08
CA CYS A 64 2.03 9.31 -10.84
C CYS A 64 2.75 7.96 -10.96
N GLU A 65 3.43 7.56 -9.89
CA GLU A 65 3.93 6.20 -9.79
C GLU A 65 2.76 5.27 -9.39
N ILE A 66 2.59 4.20 -10.18
CA ILE A 66 1.46 3.27 -10.05
C ILE A 66 2.03 1.90 -9.64
N MET A 67 1.77 1.47 -8.42
CA MET A 67 2.13 0.13 -7.97
C MET A 67 0.99 -0.82 -8.33
N ILE A 68 1.25 -1.76 -9.24
CA ILE A 68 0.31 -2.82 -9.62
C ILE A 68 0.84 -4.14 -9.08
N VAL A 69 0.05 -4.81 -8.23
CA VAL A 69 0.43 -6.04 -7.54
C VAL A 69 -0.62 -7.14 -7.76
N PRO A 70 -0.21 -8.41 -7.90
CA PRO A 70 -1.17 -9.51 -7.98
C PRO A 70 -2.05 -9.58 -6.73
N ALA A 71 -3.36 -9.72 -6.93
CA ALA A 71 -4.31 -9.83 -5.82
C ALA A 71 -3.98 -10.99 -4.86
N ARG A 72 -3.54 -12.12 -5.42
CA ARG A 72 -3.16 -13.33 -4.68
C ARG A 72 -2.07 -13.08 -3.62
N ASP A 73 -1.15 -12.16 -3.87
CA ASP A 73 -0.01 -11.94 -2.97
C ASP A 73 -0.48 -11.19 -1.71
N LEU A 74 -1.39 -10.23 -1.88
CA LEU A 74 -2.00 -9.54 -0.74
C LEU A 74 -2.94 -10.46 0.06
N ILE A 75 -3.70 -11.33 -0.62
CA ILE A 75 -4.58 -12.32 0.05
C ILE A 75 -3.76 -13.24 0.96
N LYS A 76 -2.62 -13.75 0.47
CA LYS A 76 -1.70 -14.56 1.27
C LYS A 76 -1.23 -13.82 2.51
N ILE A 77 -0.79 -12.57 2.36
CA ILE A 77 -0.35 -11.73 3.49
C ILE A 77 -1.47 -11.48 4.50
N ALA A 78 -2.68 -11.21 4.03
CA ALA A 78 -3.83 -10.99 4.91
C ALA A 78 -4.21 -12.26 5.70
N ALA A 79 -4.09 -13.43 5.09
CA ALA A 79 -4.42 -14.72 5.70
C ALA A 79 -3.48 -15.11 6.84
N THR A 80 -2.22 -14.65 6.87
CA THR A 80 -1.27 -14.99 7.94
C THR A 80 -1.49 -14.21 9.24
N ASN A 81 -2.46 -13.30 9.29
CA ASN A 81 -2.71 -12.39 10.42
C ASN A 81 -1.40 -11.77 10.99
N PRO A 82 -0.64 -11.00 10.18
CA PRO A 82 0.73 -10.62 10.49
C PRO A 82 0.88 -9.76 11.75
N PHE A 83 -0.21 -9.18 12.26
CA PHE A 83 -0.22 -8.32 13.43
C PHE A 83 -0.76 -8.98 14.70
N ALA A 84 -1.04 -10.29 14.70
CA ALA A 84 -1.64 -11.00 15.84
C ALA A 84 -0.86 -10.83 17.16
N ARG A 85 0.47 -10.84 17.08
CA ARG A 85 1.38 -10.69 18.24
C ARG A 85 1.98 -9.29 18.37
N GLN A 86 1.37 -8.29 17.73
CA GLN A 86 1.83 -6.91 17.75
C GLN A 86 0.86 -6.04 18.54
N PRO A 87 1.33 -4.95 19.18
CA PRO A 87 0.45 -4.07 19.93
C PRO A 87 -0.66 -3.50 19.04
N SER A 88 -1.77 -3.16 19.70
CA SER A 88 -2.96 -2.53 19.13
C SER A 88 -3.45 -1.43 20.06
N GLY A 89 -4.28 -0.53 19.55
CA GLY A 89 -4.87 0.57 20.29
C GLY A 89 -4.90 1.83 19.44
N GLU A 90 -5.56 2.87 19.95
CA GLU A 90 -5.78 4.13 19.23
C GLU A 90 -4.48 4.87 18.86
N ASN A 91 -3.43 4.62 19.64
CA ASN A 91 -2.10 5.19 19.44
C ASN A 91 -1.20 4.36 18.51
N ILE A 92 -1.66 3.21 18.02
CA ILE A 92 -0.89 2.33 17.13
C ILE A 92 -1.55 2.25 15.76
N ILE A 93 -0.81 2.63 14.73
CA ILE A 93 -1.25 2.48 13.34
C ILE A 93 -0.48 1.34 12.70
N ARG A 94 -1.21 0.36 12.16
CA ARG A 94 -0.68 -0.73 11.34
C ARG A 94 -0.70 -0.33 9.88
N PHE A 95 0.35 -0.64 9.14
CA PHE A 95 0.50 -0.26 7.75
C PHE A 95 1.15 -1.34 6.90
N VAL A 96 0.98 -1.17 5.59
CA VAL A 96 1.75 -1.84 4.55
C VAL A 96 2.34 -0.78 3.64
N ASN A 97 3.64 -0.82 3.44
CA ASN A 97 4.29 -0.13 2.33
C ASN A 97 4.33 -1.09 1.14
N VAL A 98 3.77 -0.64 0.01
CA VAL A 98 3.81 -1.36 -1.26
C VAL A 98 4.93 -0.76 -2.10
N LEU A 99 5.96 -1.56 -2.36
CA LEU A 99 7.16 -1.16 -3.07
C LEU A 99 6.94 -1.25 -4.59
N ALA A 100 7.57 -0.36 -5.34
CA ALA A 100 7.54 -0.38 -6.80
C ALA A 100 8.17 -1.66 -7.37
N LYS A 101 9.24 -2.14 -6.72
CA LYS A 101 9.98 -3.37 -7.05
C LYS A 101 10.42 -4.07 -5.77
N ARG A 102 10.88 -5.33 -5.89
CA ARG A 102 11.48 -6.05 -4.77
C ARG A 102 12.73 -5.29 -4.28
N PRO A 103 12.92 -5.10 -2.96
CA PRO A 103 14.11 -4.45 -2.45
C PRO A 103 15.34 -5.35 -2.73
N PRO A 104 16.46 -4.79 -3.21
CA PRO A 104 17.63 -5.57 -3.58
C PRO A 104 18.28 -6.25 -2.36
N ALA A 105 18.32 -5.56 -1.23
CA ALA A 105 18.83 -6.05 0.04
C ALA A 105 17.88 -5.60 1.17
N PRO A 106 16.86 -6.41 1.53
CA PRO A 106 15.99 -6.07 2.64
C PRO A 106 16.77 -6.12 3.97
N PRO A 107 16.51 -5.19 4.91
CA PRO A 107 17.10 -5.25 6.25
C PRO A 107 16.58 -6.48 7.02
N ALA A 108 17.33 -6.89 8.04
CA ALA A 108 16.84 -7.86 9.02
C ALA A 108 15.57 -7.33 9.70
N VAL A 109 14.62 -8.23 9.97
CA VAL A 109 13.36 -7.93 10.66
C VAL A 109 13.19 -8.83 11.89
N PRO A 110 12.58 -8.34 12.99
CA PRO A 110 11.98 -7.02 13.12
C PRO A 110 13.02 -5.88 13.17
N LEU A 111 12.66 -4.71 12.65
CA LEU A 111 13.48 -3.50 12.71
C LEU A 111 12.70 -2.39 13.41
N SER A 112 13.25 -1.86 14.48
CA SER A 112 12.67 -0.78 15.27
C SER A 112 13.45 0.52 15.07
N LEU A 113 12.75 1.64 14.93
CA LEU A 113 13.34 2.96 14.76
C LEU A 113 12.76 3.94 15.80
N PRO A 114 13.58 4.71 16.52
CA PRO A 114 15.05 4.77 16.43
C PRO A 114 15.77 3.58 17.10
N SER A 115 15.18 2.94 18.11
CA SER A 115 15.73 1.80 18.87
C SER A 115 14.60 0.83 19.23
N GLU A 116 14.94 -0.32 19.84
CA GLU A 116 13.94 -1.28 20.30
C GLU A 116 13.09 -0.78 21.47
N GLU A 117 13.70 -0.06 22.41
CA GLU A 117 13.04 0.44 23.63
C GLU A 117 12.11 1.63 23.33
N ASP A 118 12.59 2.58 22.52
CA ASP A 118 11.89 3.85 22.22
C ASP A 118 11.27 3.88 20.82
N TRP A 119 10.92 2.72 20.28
CA TRP A 119 10.47 2.62 18.90
C TRP A 119 9.25 3.49 18.60
N LEU A 120 9.32 4.22 17.49
CA LEU A 120 8.24 5.01 16.91
C LEU A 120 7.70 4.38 15.64
N LEU A 121 8.54 3.60 14.96
CA LEU A 121 8.19 2.77 13.82
C LEU A 121 8.84 1.40 13.98
N LYS A 122 8.08 0.34 13.71
CA LYS A 122 8.56 -1.04 13.72
C LYS A 122 8.16 -1.74 12.42
N ILE A 123 9.14 -2.23 11.66
CA ILE A 123 8.93 -3.16 10.55
C ILE A 123 8.96 -4.56 11.12
N ILE A 124 7.94 -5.36 10.83
CA ILE A 124 7.78 -6.71 11.40
C ILE A 124 7.98 -7.81 10.37
N ALA A 125 7.79 -7.50 9.09
CA ALA A 125 7.96 -8.45 8.00
C ALA A 125 8.18 -7.72 6.68
N ILE A 126 8.96 -8.36 5.80
CA ILE A 126 9.13 -7.96 4.40
C ILE A 126 8.84 -9.20 3.56
N GLN A 127 7.84 -9.12 2.68
CA GLN A 127 7.43 -10.20 1.79
C GLN A 127 7.32 -9.66 0.36
N ASP A 128 8.27 -10.03 -0.48
CA ASP A 128 8.41 -9.52 -1.85
C ASP A 128 8.36 -7.97 -1.91
N ARG A 129 7.26 -7.38 -2.39
CA ARG A 129 7.05 -5.93 -2.48
C ARG A 129 6.28 -5.33 -1.30
N PHE A 130 5.98 -6.11 -0.27
CA PHE A 130 5.18 -5.67 0.86
C PHE A 130 6.02 -5.57 2.12
N VAL A 131 6.03 -4.38 2.73
CA VAL A 131 6.70 -4.12 4.00
C VAL A 131 5.64 -3.84 5.05
N LEU A 132 5.52 -4.74 6.01
CA LEU A 132 4.53 -4.67 7.06
C LEU A 132 5.14 -4.04 8.31
N GLY A 133 4.40 -3.14 8.93
CA GLY A 133 4.85 -2.51 10.14
C GLY A 133 3.76 -1.78 10.89
N LEU A 134 4.17 -1.20 12.00
CA LEU A 134 3.34 -0.34 12.82
C LEU A 134 4.12 0.91 13.23
N TYR A 135 3.41 1.99 13.49
CA TYR A 135 4.00 3.20 14.04
C TYR A 135 3.13 3.78 15.15
N ARG A 136 3.75 4.49 16.10
CA ARG A 136 3.05 5.22 17.15
C ARG A 136 2.49 6.52 16.57
N ARG A 137 1.22 6.84 16.84
CA ARG A 137 0.53 8.01 16.31
C ARG A 137 1.06 9.30 16.94
N GLN A 138 2.18 9.78 16.43
CA GLN A 138 2.86 10.99 16.86
C GLN A 138 3.62 11.62 15.69
N MET A 139 3.77 12.94 15.70
CA MET A 139 4.38 13.70 14.59
C MET A 139 5.78 13.19 14.20
N LYS A 140 6.59 12.80 15.20
CA LYS A 140 7.94 12.24 14.96
C LYS A 140 7.91 10.96 14.11
N ALA A 141 6.84 10.17 14.15
CA ALA A 141 6.71 8.94 13.36
C ALA A 141 6.66 9.19 11.84
N ILE A 142 6.15 10.35 11.42
CA ILE A 142 6.09 10.74 9.99
C ILE A 142 7.50 10.79 9.38
N GLY A 143 8.47 11.31 10.13
CA GLY A 143 9.88 11.33 9.71
C GLY A 143 10.45 9.93 9.49
N TYR A 144 10.06 8.94 10.29
CA TYR A 144 10.51 7.55 10.12
C TYR A 144 9.82 6.84 8.96
N LEU A 145 8.54 7.13 8.70
CA LEU A 145 7.85 6.62 7.51
C LEU A 145 8.56 7.05 6.22
N GLY A 146 9.02 8.31 6.16
CA GLY A 146 9.82 8.81 5.03
C GLY A 146 11.22 8.20 4.92
N LYS A 147 11.78 7.65 6.02
CA LYS A 147 13.08 6.95 6.01
C LYS A 147 13.00 5.54 5.45
N ILE A 148 11.81 4.92 5.40
CA ILE A 148 11.64 3.55 4.90
C ILE A 148 12.15 3.41 3.46
N GLU A 149 11.85 4.37 2.58
CA GLU A 149 12.30 4.33 1.19
C GLU A 149 13.83 4.41 1.08
N LYS A 150 14.44 5.26 1.90
CA LYS A 150 15.91 5.39 1.96
C LYS A 150 16.56 4.09 2.42
N LEU A 151 15.98 3.45 3.43
CA LEU A 151 16.45 2.17 3.96
C LEU A 151 16.33 1.04 2.94
N LEU A 152 15.25 1.01 2.17
CA LEU A 152 14.96 -0.07 1.21
C LEU A 152 15.55 0.18 -0.18
N GLY A 153 15.96 1.41 -0.48
CA GLY A 153 16.42 1.84 -1.80
C GLY A 153 15.35 1.77 -2.89
N VAL A 154 14.06 1.68 -2.50
CA VAL A 154 12.94 1.47 -3.42
C VAL A 154 11.79 2.41 -3.09
N PRO A 155 11.24 3.11 -4.10
CA PRO A 155 9.96 3.80 -4.03
C PRO A 155 8.83 2.96 -3.40
N ALA A 156 8.14 3.51 -2.40
CA ALA A 156 7.07 2.88 -1.65
C ALA A 156 5.82 3.75 -1.60
N THR A 157 4.66 3.11 -1.45
CA THR A 157 3.42 3.79 -1.08
C THR A 157 2.80 3.17 0.15
N ASN A 158 2.54 4.00 1.16
CA ASN A 158 2.00 3.55 2.44
C ASN A 158 0.48 3.42 2.38
N ARG A 159 -0.06 2.34 2.94
CA ARG A 159 -1.50 2.15 3.16
C ARG A 159 -1.75 1.63 4.56
N ASN A 160 -2.81 2.15 5.19
CA ASN A 160 -3.30 1.65 6.46
C ASN A 160 -3.75 0.18 6.32
N TRP A 161 -3.45 -0.65 7.31
CA TRP A 161 -3.83 -2.07 7.30
C TRP A 161 -5.34 -2.27 7.19
N ASN A 162 -6.16 -1.39 7.77
CA ASN A 162 -7.62 -1.46 7.63
C ASN A 162 -8.07 -1.33 6.17
N THR A 163 -7.35 -0.52 5.36
CA THR A 163 -7.59 -0.43 3.91
C THR A 163 -7.24 -1.75 3.22
N ILE A 164 -6.13 -2.37 3.62
CA ILE A 164 -5.68 -3.66 3.10
C ILE A 164 -6.69 -4.78 3.46
N GLN A 165 -7.24 -4.77 4.68
CA GLN A 165 -8.29 -5.71 5.08
C GLN A 165 -9.57 -5.53 4.26
N LYS A 166 -9.98 -4.28 3.96
CA LYS A 166 -11.10 -4.02 3.05
C LYS A 166 -10.85 -4.56 1.65
N VAL A 167 -9.64 -4.36 1.11
CA VAL A 167 -9.22 -4.93 -0.18
C VAL A 167 -9.31 -6.45 -0.15
N ALA A 168 -8.76 -7.11 0.88
CA ALA A 168 -8.78 -8.56 1.01
C ALA A 168 -10.21 -9.12 1.11
N LYS A 169 -11.11 -8.46 1.85
CA LYS A 169 -12.53 -8.83 1.93
C LYS A 169 -13.20 -8.77 0.55
N ILE A 170 -13.02 -7.68 -0.19
CA ILE A 170 -13.60 -7.50 -1.54
C ILE A 170 -13.08 -8.54 -2.55
N LEU A 171 -11.84 -8.99 -2.36
CA LEU A 171 -11.20 -10.04 -3.17
C LEU A 171 -11.64 -11.46 -2.79
N ALA A 172 -12.14 -11.67 -1.57
CA ALA A 172 -12.66 -12.96 -1.11
C ALA A 172 -14.14 -13.16 -1.48
N GLU A 173 -14.89 -12.06 -1.64
CA GLU A 173 -16.34 -12.07 -1.96
C GLU A 173 -16.66 -12.27 -3.45
N GLY A 174 -15.68 -12.53 -4.33
CA GLY A 174 -15.92 -12.83 -5.74
C GLY A 174 -14.68 -13.27 -6.49
#